data_AF-A0A3D4WWY8-F1
#
_entry.id   AF-A0A3D4WWY8-F1
#
_cell.length_a   1.000
_cell.length_b   1.000
_cell.length_c   1.000
_cell.angle_alpha   90.00
_cell.angle_beta   90.00
_cell.angle_gamma   90.00
#
_symmetry.space_group_name_H-M   'P 1'
#
loop_
_entity.id
_entity.type
_entity.pdbx_description
1 polymer ?
#
loop_
_entity_poly.entity_id
_entity_poly.type
_entity_poly.pdbx_seq_one_letter_code
_entity_poly.pdbx_strand_id
1 'polypeptide(L)'
;MRGYGMLSLMNEESAYPCPVCHTLTTLEHACPGCGRAPDPNAAAVITLDHRILDLRQRVDQAKLAYEGLAAELSEVRRQRELYATAVRTAVAMERSSPSLPTVPMSYPASAPPAAATPAPTRAEAAPRTVQNLLFILGGLLLGTAALVFTAVAWATYGVTGRAAILSAVTLATLAVPPLVRKRGLNATAETFAALGLFLLLLDGYAAWFVNLGGIKDNWDGSFYAGTVFAITAAAGFGYAQLFKLTGPRFIALAAAQPVLPLYFAESSAKVDIWALV
;
A
#
# COMPACT_ATOMS: atom_id res chain seq x y z
N MET A 1 -47.95 32.95 -7.60
CA MET A 1 -46.96 32.41 -8.57
C MET A 1 -45.75 31.76 -7.89
N ARG A 2 -45.89 31.07 -6.75
CA ARG A 2 -44.80 30.33 -6.07
C ARG A 2 -44.85 28.80 -6.28
N GLY A 3 -45.94 28.27 -6.84
CA GLY A 3 -46.15 26.82 -7.02
C GLY A 3 -45.58 26.22 -8.31
N TYR A 4 -45.46 27.00 -9.39
CA TYR A 4 -44.97 26.48 -10.68
C TYR A 4 -43.47 26.14 -10.68
N GLY A 5 -42.65 26.90 -9.93
CA GLY A 5 -41.19 26.67 -9.89
C GLY A 5 -40.79 25.40 -9.13
N MET A 6 -41.53 25.02 -8.09
CA MET A 6 -41.21 23.84 -7.28
C MET A 6 -41.62 22.53 -7.98
N LEU A 7 -42.74 22.54 -8.71
CA LEU A 7 -43.15 21.40 -9.57
C LEU A 7 -42.22 21.21 -10.76
N SER A 8 -41.66 22.30 -11.33
CA SER A 8 -40.71 22.18 -12.44
C SER A 8 -39.37 21.57 -12.00
N LEU A 9 -38.87 21.95 -10.82
CA LEU A 9 -37.63 21.39 -10.26
C LEU A 9 -37.77 19.91 -9.87
N MET A 10 -38.92 19.50 -9.32
CA MET A 10 -39.19 18.08 -9.01
C MET A 10 -39.37 17.22 -10.27
N ASN A 11 -39.90 17.79 -11.36
CA ASN A 11 -40.01 17.10 -12.65
C ASN A 11 -38.65 16.93 -13.36
N GLU A 12 -37.71 17.87 -13.16
CA GLU A 12 -36.33 17.73 -13.66
C GLU A 12 -35.54 16.68 -12.87
N GLU A 13 -35.74 16.57 -11.54
CA GLU A 13 -35.09 15.53 -10.71
C GLU A 13 -35.57 14.11 -11.02
N SER A 14 -36.76 13.94 -11.58
CA SER A 14 -37.36 12.63 -11.88
C SER A 14 -37.35 12.27 -13.37
N ALA A 15 -36.60 13.02 -14.18
CA ALA A 15 -36.48 12.78 -15.60
C ALA A 15 -35.55 11.59 -15.91
N TYR A 16 -36.00 10.68 -16.76
CA TYR A 16 -35.21 9.55 -17.24
C TYR A 16 -35.50 9.25 -18.72
N PRO A 17 -34.54 8.67 -19.46
CA PRO A 17 -34.77 8.24 -20.82
C PRO A 17 -35.66 7.00 -20.84
N CYS A 18 -36.74 7.02 -21.62
CA CYS A 18 -37.59 5.85 -21.80
C CYS A 18 -36.76 4.67 -22.36
N PRO A 19 -36.79 3.47 -21.77
CA PRO A 19 -35.96 2.34 -22.22
C PRO A 19 -36.40 1.75 -23.57
N VAL A 20 -37.54 2.19 -24.13
CA VAL A 20 -38.08 1.69 -25.41
C VAL A 20 -37.85 2.68 -26.54
N CYS A 21 -38.26 3.94 -26.36
CA CYS A 21 -38.20 4.96 -27.40
C CYS A 21 -37.16 6.05 -27.15
N HIS A 22 -36.43 5.98 -26.03
CA HIS A 22 -35.39 6.93 -25.61
C HIS A 22 -35.84 8.39 -25.43
N THR A 23 -37.14 8.68 -25.58
CA THR A 23 -37.71 9.99 -25.25
C THR A 23 -37.55 10.26 -23.75
N LEU A 24 -37.07 11.44 -23.38
CA LEU A 24 -37.02 11.90 -22.00
C LEU A 24 -38.46 11.98 -21.44
N THR A 25 -38.66 11.36 -20.29
CA THR A 25 -39.97 11.29 -19.62
C THR A 25 -39.78 11.36 -18.11
N THR A 26 -40.87 11.54 -17.37
CA THR A 26 -40.86 11.65 -15.90
C THR A 26 -41.73 10.56 -15.30
N LEU A 27 -41.56 10.30 -14.01
CA LEU A 27 -42.31 9.24 -13.31
C LEU A 27 -43.78 9.60 -13.06
N GLU A 28 -44.16 10.85 -13.29
CA GLU A 28 -45.50 11.36 -13.00
C GLU A 28 -46.52 11.03 -14.12
N HIS A 29 -46.06 10.86 -15.36
CA HIS A 29 -46.93 10.76 -16.54
C HIS A 29 -46.47 9.63 -17.47
N ALA A 30 -47.39 9.14 -18.32
CA ALA A 30 -47.02 8.21 -19.37
C ALA A 30 -46.05 8.87 -20.36
N CYS A 31 -45.17 8.07 -20.94
CA CYS A 31 -44.14 8.52 -21.87
C CYS A 31 -44.79 9.25 -23.07
N PRO A 32 -44.38 10.50 -23.37
CA PRO A 32 -44.99 11.26 -24.47
C PRO A 32 -44.64 10.69 -25.86
N GLY A 33 -43.56 9.91 -25.97
CA GLY A 33 -43.14 9.32 -27.25
C GLY A 33 -43.87 8.03 -27.61
N CYS A 34 -44.07 7.12 -26.66
CA CYS A 34 -44.64 5.78 -26.91
C CYS A 34 -45.88 5.44 -26.07
N GLY A 35 -46.32 6.34 -25.18
CA GLY A 35 -47.49 6.14 -24.31
C GLY A 35 -47.27 5.13 -23.17
N ARG A 36 -46.06 4.62 -22.97
CA ARG A 36 -45.75 3.64 -21.92
C ARG A 36 -45.93 4.26 -20.52
N ALA A 37 -46.56 3.53 -19.60
CA ALA A 37 -46.66 3.93 -18.19
C ALA A 37 -45.27 4.05 -17.52
N PRO A 38 -45.14 4.87 -16.46
CA PRO A 38 -43.91 5.00 -15.68
C PRO A 38 -43.32 3.65 -15.26
N ASP A 39 -41.99 3.51 -15.38
CA ASP A 39 -41.30 2.26 -15.04
C ASP A 39 -40.92 2.25 -13.56
N PRO A 40 -41.41 1.28 -12.75
CA PRO A 40 -41.10 1.24 -11.33
C PRO A 40 -39.61 1.01 -11.04
N ASN A 41 -38.86 0.36 -11.93
CA ASN A 41 -37.42 0.19 -11.77
C ASN A 41 -36.67 1.49 -12.05
N ALA A 42 -37.13 2.30 -13.01
CA ALA A 42 -36.55 3.63 -13.23
C ALA A 42 -36.75 4.54 -12.02
N ALA A 43 -37.92 4.45 -11.37
CA ALA A 43 -38.18 5.16 -10.11
C ALA A 43 -37.21 4.76 -8.99
N ALA A 44 -36.97 3.45 -8.86
CA ALA A 44 -36.02 2.92 -7.88
C ALA A 44 -34.59 3.41 -8.14
N VAL A 45 -34.15 3.45 -9.41
CA VAL A 45 -32.81 3.95 -9.78
C VAL A 45 -32.65 5.42 -9.40
N ILE A 46 -33.60 6.29 -9.78
CA ILE A 46 -33.56 7.72 -9.43
C ILE A 46 -33.48 7.89 -7.89
N THR A 47 -34.31 7.16 -7.16
CA THR A 47 -34.32 7.19 -5.68
C THR A 47 -32.97 6.76 -5.10
N LEU A 48 -32.35 5.72 -5.67
CA LEU A 48 -31.03 5.24 -5.24
C LEU A 48 -29.92 6.23 -5.60
N ASP A 49 -29.98 6.89 -6.75
CA ASP A 49 -28.99 7.89 -7.16
C ASP A 49 -28.97 9.08 -6.19
N HIS A 50 -30.13 9.59 -5.79
CA HIS A 50 -30.22 10.61 -4.73
C HIS A 50 -29.62 10.13 -3.40
N ARG A 51 -29.90 8.88 -3.02
CA ARG A 51 -29.34 8.29 -1.79
C ARG A 51 -27.83 8.09 -1.89
N ILE A 52 -27.29 7.74 -3.04
CA ILE A 52 -25.84 7.64 -3.29
C ILE A 52 -25.18 9.01 -3.14
N LEU A 53 -25.78 10.07 -3.68
CA LEU A 53 -25.25 11.42 -3.56
C LEU A 53 -25.23 11.91 -2.11
N ASP A 54 -26.31 11.72 -1.36
CA ASP A 54 -26.37 12.03 0.08
C ASP A 54 -25.31 11.24 0.87
N LEU A 55 -25.18 9.94 0.62
CA LEU A 55 -24.17 9.12 1.29
C LEU A 55 -22.74 9.54 0.94
N ARG A 56 -22.45 9.89 -0.32
CA ARG A 56 -21.13 10.41 -0.73
C ARG A 56 -20.79 11.67 0.05
N GLN A 57 -21.72 12.62 0.14
CA GLN A 57 -21.53 13.84 0.90
C GLN A 57 -21.24 13.54 2.38
N ARG A 58 -21.99 12.63 3.00
CA ARG A 58 -21.76 12.23 4.40
C ARG A 58 -20.39 11.57 4.61
N VAL A 59 -19.96 10.72 3.67
CA VAL A 59 -18.63 10.11 3.69
C VAL A 59 -17.54 11.18 3.62
N ASP A 60 -17.69 12.16 2.74
CA ASP A 60 -16.70 13.24 2.61
C ASP A 60 -16.67 14.14 3.85
N GLN A 61 -17.82 14.43 4.46
CA GLN A 61 -17.90 15.12 5.74
C GLN A 61 -17.22 14.32 6.87
N ALA A 62 -17.44 13.01 6.92
CA ALA A 62 -16.83 12.14 7.92
C ALA A 62 -15.29 12.09 7.78
N LYS A 63 -14.76 12.10 6.56
CA LYS A 63 -13.31 12.18 6.32
C LYS A 63 -12.72 13.48 6.84
N LEU A 64 -13.35 14.63 6.55
CA LEU A 64 -12.88 15.92 7.05
C LEU A 64 -12.91 15.98 8.58
N ALA A 65 -13.95 15.42 9.20
CA ALA A 65 -14.04 15.31 10.66
C ALA A 65 -12.94 14.42 11.24
N TYR A 66 -12.67 13.26 10.61
CA TYR A 66 -11.60 12.36 10.99
C TYR A 66 -10.22 13.04 10.87
N GLU A 67 -9.95 13.73 9.78
CA GLU A 67 -8.70 14.46 9.55
C GLU A 67 -8.48 15.55 10.60
N GLY A 68 -9.55 16.29 10.97
CA GLY A 68 -9.50 17.28 12.04
C GLY A 68 -9.14 16.67 13.39
N LEU A 69 -9.81 15.58 13.78
CA LEU A 69 -9.53 14.87 15.04
C LEU A 69 -8.12 14.25 15.05
N ALA A 70 -7.67 13.70 13.93
CA ALA A 70 -6.33 13.14 13.80
C ALA A 70 -5.25 14.22 13.98
N ALA A 71 -5.47 15.42 13.42
CA ALA A 71 -4.57 16.56 13.60
C ALA A 71 -4.52 17.00 15.06
N GLU A 72 -5.66 17.14 15.73
CA GLU A 72 -5.74 17.49 17.15
C GLU A 72 -5.02 16.47 18.04
N LEU A 73 -5.25 15.17 17.81
CA LEU A 73 -4.57 14.10 18.53
C LEU A 73 -3.05 14.15 18.34
N SER A 74 -2.59 14.44 17.12
CA SER A 74 -1.16 14.55 16.82
C SER A 74 -0.50 15.71 17.59
N GLU A 75 -1.20 16.84 17.71
CA GLU A 75 -0.71 18.02 18.43
C GLU A 75 -0.63 17.75 19.94
N VAL A 76 -1.66 17.14 20.53
CA VAL A 76 -1.65 16.76 21.95
C VAL A 76 -0.52 15.78 22.25
N ARG A 77 -0.28 14.80 21.37
CA ARG A 77 0.84 13.85 21.51
C ARG A 77 2.19 14.57 21.45
N ARG A 78 2.35 15.55 20.55
CA ARG A 78 3.56 16.37 20.44
C ARG A 78 3.81 17.17 21.71
N GLN A 79 2.77 17.82 22.24
CA GLN A 79 2.84 18.58 23.49
C GLN A 79 3.23 17.69 24.66
N ARG A 80 2.60 16.51 24.79
CA ARG A 80 2.95 15.53 25.82
C ARG A 80 4.43 15.16 25.76
N GLU A 81 4.99 14.90 24.57
CA GLU A 81 6.40 14.52 24.45
C GLU A 81 7.36 15.66 24.80
N LEU A 82 7.00 16.92 24.50
CA LEU A 82 7.77 18.09 24.93
C LEU A 82 7.86 18.17 26.46
N TYR A 83 6.73 18.04 27.16
CA TYR A 83 6.71 18.04 28.62
C TYR A 83 7.41 16.80 29.21
N ALA A 84 7.21 15.62 28.63
CA ALA A 84 7.89 14.40 29.06
C ALA A 84 9.42 14.53 28.93
N THR A 85 9.89 15.13 27.84
CA THR A 85 11.31 15.42 27.62
C THR A 85 11.84 16.40 28.66
N ALA A 86 11.10 17.48 28.96
CA ALA A 86 11.47 18.45 29.99
C ALA A 86 11.57 17.83 31.39
N VAL A 87 10.68 16.90 31.74
CA VAL A 87 10.75 16.16 33.01
C VAL A 87 12.00 15.26 33.03
N ARG A 88 12.26 14.51 31.96
CA ARG A 88 13.46 13.65 31.87
C ARG A 88 14.75 14.44 32.00
N THR A 89 14.85 15.62 31.37
CA THR A 89 16.04 16.47 31.46
C THR A 89 16.20 17.07 32.85
N ALA A 90 15.12 17.55 33.48
CA ALA A 90 15.15 18.05 34.86
C ALA A 90 15.63 16.98 35.86
N VAL A 91 15.07 15.76 35.77
CA VAL A 91 15.48 14.63 36.63
C VAL A 91 16.94 14.23 36.37
N ALA A 92 17.39 14.26 35.11
CA ALA A 92 18.79 13.95 34.78
C ALA A 92 19.76 14.99 35.37
N MET A 93 19.41 16.28 35.34
CA MET A 93 20.20 17.35 35.96
C MET A 93 20.26 17.21 37.48
N GLU A 94 19.14 16.89 38.13
CA GLU A 94 19.07 16.65 39.58
C GLU A 94 19.96 15.47 39.99
N ARG A 95 19.89 14.34 39.26
CA ARG A 95 20.75 13.17 39.48
C ARG A 95 22.23 13.42 39.21
N SER A 96 22.55 14.39 38.34
CA SER A 96 23.94 14.72 37.97
C SER A 96 24.58 15.75 38.91
N SER A 97 23.88 16.21 39.96
CA SER A 97 24.50 17.03 41.00
C SER A 97 25.68 16.29 41.62
N PRO A 98 26.87 16.92 41.74
CA PRO A 98 28.10 16.23 42.04
C PRO A 98 28.11 15.70 43.47
N SER A 99 28.03 14.39 43.64
CA SER A 99 28.74 13.71 44.72
C SER A 99 30.25 13.89 44.48
N LEU A 100 30.94 14.43 45.49
CA LEU A 100 32.37 14.79 45.59
C LEU A 100 33.33 14.09 44.60
N PRO A 101 34.30 14.81 44.01
CA PRO A 101 35.16 14.27 42.97
C PRO A 101 36.10 13.18 43.49
N THR A 102 35.99 11.98 42.93
CA THR A 102 37.07 10.98 42.97
C THR A 102 38.08 11.34 41.87
N VAL A 103 39.33 11.55 42.28
CA VAL A 103 40.46 11.90 41.42
C VAL A 103 40.70 10.80 40.39
N PRO A 104 40.69 11.08 39.06
CA PRO A 104 41.11 10.10 38.07
C PRO A 104 42.64 10.03 37.98
N MET A 105 43.18 8.83 38.11
CA MET A 105 44.60 8.53 37.91
C MET A 105 44.85 8.36 36.40
N SER A 106 45.72 9.19 35.84
CA SER A 106 46.12 9.16 34.42
C SER A 106 47.10 8.03 34.14
N TYR A 107 46.83 7.21 33.12
CA TYR A 107 47.81 6.31 32.49
C TYR A 107 48.15 6.81 31.08
N PRO A 108 49.43 6.93 30.69
CA PRO A 108 49.80 7.23 29.32
C PRO A 108 49.85 5.93 28.49
N ALA A 109 49.12 5.89 27.38
CA ALA A 109 49.30 4.88 26.34
C ALA A 109 49.89 5.55 25.09
N SER A 110 51.10 5.13 24.73
CA SER A 110 51.87 5.58 23.57
C SER A 110 51.37 4.92 22.28
N ALA A 111 51.27 5.71 21.22
CA ALA A 111 50.96 5.26 19.85
C ALA A 111 52.22 5.31 18.96
N PRO A 112 52.37 4.39 18.00
CA PRO A 112 53.21 4.60 16.82
C PRO A 112 52.40 4.70 15.51
N PRO A 113 52.83 5.52 14.52
CA PRO A 113 52.18 5.66 13.21
C PRO A 113 52.93 4.87 12.09
N ALA A 114 52.19 4.22 11.19
CA ALA A 114 52.61 3.84 9.82
C ALA A 114 51.44 3.10 9.14
N ALA A 115 51.15 3.14 7.84
CA ALA A 115 51.54 3.94 6.69
C ALA A 115 50.41 3.71 5.66
N ALA A 116 49.92 4.75 5.00
CA ALA A 116 48.89 4.62 3.97
C ALA A 116 49.46 3.98 2.69
N THR A 117 48.88 2.89 2.22
CA THR A 117 49.19 2.29 0.91
C THR A 117 48.24 2.92 -0.14
N PRO A 118 48.72 3.40 -1.30
CA PRO A 118 47.85 3.87 -2.37
C PRO A 118 47.12 2.69 -3.02
N ALA A 119 45.82 2.85 -3.25
CA ALA A 119 44.99 1.91 -4.00
C ALA A 119 45.37 1.89 -5.49
N PRO A 120 45.34 0.73 -6.18
CA PRO A 120 45.17 0.71 -7.61
C PRO A 120 43.67 0.83 -7.94
N THR A 121 43.19 2.06 -8.19
CA THR A 121 41.90 2.27 -8.88
C THR A 121 42.06 1.85 -10.34
N ARG A 122 41.83 0.56 -10.62
CA ARG A 122 41.71 0.08 -11.99
C ARG A 122 40.33 0.49 -12.53
N ALA A 123 40.33 1.46 -13.42
CA ALA A 123 39.18 1.83 -14.23
C ALA A 123 38.86 0.71 -15.24
N GLU A 124 38.07 -0.29 -14.81
CA GLU A 124 37.41 -1.27 -15.68
C GLU A 124 35.89 -1.07 -15.61
N ALA A 125 35.43 0.16 -15.84
CA ALA A 125 34.02 0.53 -15.69
C ALA A 125 33.23 0.51 -17.01
N ALA A 126 33.83 0.26 -18.18
CA ALA A 126 33.10 0.36 -19.46
C ALA A 126 32.21 -0.86 -19.79
N PRO A 127 32.71 -2.12 -19.81
CA PRO A 127 31.88 -3.26 -20.24
C PRO A 127 30.85 -3.69 -19.19
N ARG A 128 31.19 -3.62 -17.89
CA ARG A 128 30.26 -3.94 -16.80
C ARG A 128 29.12 -2.92 -16.69
N THR A 129 29.37 -1.64 -16.98
CA THR A 129 28.32 -0.62 -16.94
C THR A 129 27.35 -0.77 -18.10
N VAL A 130 27.82 -1.08 -19.32
CA VAL A 130 26.95 -1.37 -20.46
C VAL A 130 26.13 -2.64 -20.23
N GLN A 131 26.74 -3.70 -19.69
CA GLN A 131 26.04 -4.92 -19.33
C GLN A 131 24.98 -4.68 -18.25
N ASN A 132 25.30 -3.95 -17.18
CA ASN A 132 24.34 -3.57 -16.15
C ASN A 132 23.22 -2.68 -16.71
N LEU A 133 23.54 -1.74 -17.60
CA LEU A 133 22.55 -0.90 -18.28
C LEU A 133 21.60 -1.77 -19.09
N LEU A 134 22.11 -2.69 -19.92
CA LEU A 134 21.27 -3.60 -20.70
C LEU A 134 20.43 -4.50 -19.80
N PHE A 135 20.96 -4.92 -18.66
CA PHE A 135 20.24 -5.74 -17.68
C PHE A 135 19.11 -4.97 -17.01
N ILE A 136 19.37 -3.74 -16.58
CA ILE A 136 18.38 -2.83 -15.98
C ILE A 136 17.32 -2.48 -17.02
N LEU A 137 17.71 -2.14 -18.25
CA LEU A 137 16.79 -1.86 -19.35
C LEU A 137 15.92 -3.07 -19.67
N GLY A 138 16.51 -4.26 -19.75
CA GLY A 138 15.79 -5.51 -19.97
C GLY A 138 14.79 -5.81 -18.84
N GLY A 139 15.21 -5.67 -17.59
CA GLY A 139 14.33 -5.81 -16.43
C GLY A 139 13.20 -4.77 -16.40
N LEU A 140 13.52 -3.52 -16.76
CA LEU A 140 12.56 -2.43 -16.83
C LEU A 140 11.56 -2.65 -17.97
N LEU A 141 12.01 -3.05 -19.16
CA LEU A 141 11.16 -3.37 -20.31
C LEU A 141 10.25 -4.57 -20.03
N LEU A 142 10.76 -5.60 -19.38
CA LEU A 142 9.97 -6.77 -19.02
C LEU A 142 8.95 -6.42 -17.92
N GLY A 143 9.35 -5.61 -16.95
CA GLY A 143 8.47 -5.09 -15.90
C GLY A 143 7.36 -4.20 -16.45
N THR A 144 7.67 -3.27 -17.36
CA THR A 144 6.66 -2.42 -18.01
C THR A 144 5.75 -3.22 -18.92
N ALA A 145 6.26 -4.20 -19.67
CA ALA A 145 5.44 -5.11 -20.46
C ALA A 145 4.45 -5.90 -19.58
N ALA A 146 4.90 -6.39 -18.41
CA ALA A 146 4.03 -7.06 -17.45
C ALA A 146 2.95 -6.11 -16.89
N LEU A 147 3.30 -4.86 -16.56
CA LEU A 147 2.35 -3.85 -16.10
C LEU A 147 1.29 -3.54 -17.17
N VAL A 148 1.71 -3.32 -18.43
CA VAL A 148 0.79 -3.04 -19.55
C VAL A 148 -0.10 -4.24 -19.83
N PHE A 149 0.47 -5.46 -19.87
CA PHE A 149 -0.31 -6.68 -20.04
C PHE A 149 -1.36 -6.85 -18.94
N THR A 150 -0.99 -6.55 -17.68
CA THR A 150 -1.90 -6.56 -16.54
C THR A 150 -3.03 -5.54 -16.74
N ALA A 151 -2.71 -4.31 -17.14
CA ALA A 151 -3.69 -3.26 -17.40
C ALA A 151 -4.66 -3.63 -18.54
N VAL A 152 -4.16 -4.27 -19.61
CA VAL A 152 -5.00 -4.73 -20.75
C VAL A 152 -5.88 -5.92 -20.36
N ALA A 153 -5.35 -6.86 -19.57
CA ALA A 153 -6.13 -7.98 -19.03
C ALA A 153 -7.27 -7.50 -18.12
N TRP A 154 -7.04 -6.43 -17.36
CA TRP A 154 -8.06 -5.75 -16.56
C TRP A 154 -9.22 -5.20 -17.41
N ALA A 155 -8.93 -4.65 -18.59
CA ALA A 155 -9.95 -4.06 -19.47
C ALA A 155 -10.83 -5.11 -20.19
N THR A 156 -10.39 -6.37 -20.26
CA THR A 156 -11.00 -7.38 -21.14
C THR A 156 -11.65 -8.55 -20.42
N TYR A 157 -11.19 -8.93 -19.22
CA TYR A 157 -11.68 -10.12 -18.51
C TYR A 157 -12.37 -9.79 -17.17
N GLY A 158 -13.41 -10.55 -16.83
CA GLY A 158 -14.09 -10.52 -15.53
C GLY A 158 -13.21 -11.02 -14.37
N VAL A 159 -13.68 -10.85 -13.14
CA VAL A 159 -12.94 -11.08 -11.88
C VAL A 159 -12.19 -12.42 -11.84
N THR A 160 -12.80 -13.51 -12.31
CA THR A 160 -12.20 -14.86 -12.36
C THR A 160 -11.04 -14.97 -13.36
N GLY A 161 -11.16 -14.33 -14.53
CA GLY A 161 -10.09 -14.29 -15.53
C GLY A 161 -8.88 -13.50 -15.03
N ARG A 162 -9.12 -12.41 -14.30
CA ARG A 162 -8.07 -11.58 -13.69
C ARG A 162 -7.26 -12.37 -12.65
N ALA A 163 -7.91 -13.12 -11.77
CA ALA A 163 -7.24 -13.95 -10.77
C ALA A 163 -6.40 -15.07 -11.40
N ALA A 164 -6.91 -15.73 -12.44
CA ALA A 164 -6.19 -16.80 -13.16
C ALA A 164 -4.96 -16.26 -13.91
N ILE A 165 -5.07 -15.09 -14.53
CA ILE A 165 -3.96 -14.47 -15.27
C ILE A 165 -2.85 -14.02 -14.31
N LEU A 166 -3.19 -13.35 -13.21
CA LEU A 166 -2.22 -12.90 -12.21
C LEU A 166 -1.50 -14.09 -11.57
N SER A 167 -2.24 -15.12 -11.15
CA SER A 167 -1.63 -16.33 -10.58
C SER A 167 -0.74 -17.08 -11.59
N ALA A 168 -1.12 -17.15 -12.87
CA ALA A 168 -0.29 -17.76 -13.92
C ALA A 168 0.99 -16.94 -14.19
N VAL A 169 0.91 -15.61 -14.23
CA VAL A 169 2.06 -14.72 -14.42
C VAL A 169 3.02 -14.78 -13.23
N THR A 170 2.47 -14.85 -12.01
CA THR A 170 3.25 -14.97 -10.78
C THR A 170 3.95 -16.33 -10.71
N LEU A 171 3.25 -17.42 -11.03
CA LEU A 171 3.86 -18.75 -11.18
C LEU A 171 4.95 -18.78 -12.25
N ALA A 172 4.70 -18.17 -13.41
CA ALA A 172 5.69 -18.10 -14.49
C ALA A 172 6.95 -17.34 -14.03
N THR A 173 6.77 -16.19 -13.38
CA THR A 173 7.88 -15.35 -12.90
C THR A 173 8.67 -16.04 -11.78
N LEU A 174 7.99 -16.73 -10.86
CA LEU A 174 8.61 -17.52 -9.79
C LEU A 174 9.32 -18.80 -10.30
N ALA A 175 8.94 -19.30 -11.48
CA ALA A 175 9.56 -20.44 -12.13
C ALA A 175 10.86 -20.10 -12.89
N VAL A 176 11.08 -18.82 -13.25
CA VAL A 176 12.30 -18.38 -13.96
C VAL A 176 13.59 -18.52 -13.11
N PRO A 177 13.65 -18.07 -11.83
CA PRO A 177 14.85 -18.14 -11.00
C PRO A 177 15.49 -19.55 -10.87
N PRO A 178 14.74 -20.64 -10.58
CA PRO A 178 15.35 -21.97 -10.51
C PRO A 178 15.87 -22.46 -11.87
N LEU A 179 15.23 -22.07 -12.97
CA LEU A 179 15.61 -22.47 -14.33
C LEU A 179 16.88 -21.76 -14.81
N VAL A 180 17.02 -20.47 -14.47
CA VAL A 180 18.19 -19.64 -14.84
C VAL A 180 19.40 -19.98 -13.96
N ARG A 181 19.20 -20.32 -12.68
CA ARG A 181 20.29 -20.72 -11.79
C ARG A 181 20.98 -22.01 -12.21
N LYS A 182 20.24 -22.95 -12.84
CA LYS A 182 20.85 -24.15 -13.46
C LYS A 182 21.90 -23.81 -14.53
N ARG A 183 21.90 -22.58 -15.07
CA ARG A 183 22.87 -22.11 -16.08
C ARG A 183 24.00 -21.25 -15.50
N GLY A 184 24.12 -21.10 -14.18
CA GLY A 184 25.24 -20.41 -13.52
C GLY A 184 25.14 -18.88 -13.47
N LEU A 185 24.00 -18.29 -13.83
CA LEU A 185 23.80 -16.83 -13.90
C LEU A 185 23.13 -16.29 -12.64
N ASN A 186 23.90 -16.14 -11.55
CA ASN A 186 23.37 -15.71 -10.26
C ASN A 186 22.80 -14.29 -10.26
N ALA A 187 23.43 -13.34 -10.96
CA ALA A 187 22.96 -11.95 -11.02
C ALA A 187 21.54 -11.84 -11.63
N THR A 188 21.27 -12.60 -12.70
CA THR A 188 19.95 -12.68 -13.33
C THR A 188 18.92 -13.29 -12.39
N ALA A 189 19.29 -14.35 -11.67
CA ALA A 189 18.39 -15.00 -10.73
C ALA A 189 17.97 -14.06 -9.59
N GLU A 190 18.85 -13.16 -9.14
CA GLU A 190 18.53 -12.16 -8.13
C GLU A 190 17.53 -11.12 -8.64
N THR A 191 17.69 -10.60 -9.86
CA THR A 191 16.75 -9.61 -10.41
C THR A 191 15.37 -10.21 -10.66
N PHE A 192 15.28 -11.44 -11.18
CA PHE A 192 14.00 -12.12 -11.37
C PHE A 192 13.33 -12.49 -10.04
N ALA A 193 14.11 -12.87 -9.02
CA ALA A 193 13.56 -13.11 -7.68
C ALA A 193 13.00 -11.82 -7.06
N ALA A 194 13.69 -10.69 -7.23
CA ALA A 194 13.19 -9.39 -6.78
C ALA A 194 11.89 -8.99 -7.49
N LEU A 195 11.83 -9.16 -8.82
CA LEU A 195 10.62 -8.91 -9.60
C LEU A 195 9.46 -9.83 -9.20
N GLY A 196 9.72 -11.12 -8.98
CA GLY A 196 8.69 -12.06 -8.53
C GLY A 196 8.10 -11.71 -7.17
N LEU A 197 8.93 -11.27 -6.20
CA LEU A 197 8.46 -10.81 -4.90
C LEU A 197 7.67 -9.50 -4.98
N PHE A 198 8.07 -8.59 -5.87
CA PHE A 198 7.33 -7.36 -6.12
C PHE A 198 5.94 -7.62 -6.72
N LEU A 199 5.86 -8.54 -7.69
CA LEU A 199 4.59 -8.96 -8.29
C LEU A 199 3.69 -9.65 -7.27
N LEU A 200 4.24 -10.47 -6.38
CA LEU A 200 3.47 -11.09 -5.28
C LEU A 200 2.81 -10.05 -4.36
N LEU A 201 3.50 -8.94 -4.08
CA LEU A 201 2.96 -7.85 -3.27
C LEU A 201 1.84 -7.10 -4.02
N LEU A 202 2.04 -6.84 -5.31
CA LEU A 202 1.03 -6.23 -6.19
C LEU A 202 -0.22 -7.10 -6.33
N ASP A 203 -0.06 -8.43 -6.41
CA ASP A 203 -1.17 -9.38 -6.47
C ASP A 203 -2.03 -9.32 -5.20
N GLY A 204 -1.40 -9.26 -4.03
CA GLY A 204 -2.10 -9.08 -2.75
C GLY A 204 -2.89 -7.77 -2.71
N TYR A 205 -2.28 -6.67 -3.16
CA TYR A 205 -2.99 -5.39 -3.26
C TYR A 205 -4.18 -5.44 -4.22
N ALA A 206 -4.00 -6.05 -5.40
CA ALA A 206 -5.07 -6.19 -6.38
C ALA A 206 -6.24 -7.03 -5.84
N ALA A 207 -5.95 -8.14 -5.15
CA ALA A 207 -6.96 -9.01 -4.55
C ALA A 207 -7.82 -8.27 -3.50
N TRP A 208 -7.20 -7.41 -2.68
CA TRP A 208 -7.91 -6.52 -1.76
C TRP A 208 -8.80 -5.52 -2.50
N PHE A 209 -8.25 -4.86 -3.52
CA PHE A 209 -8.95 -3.79 -4.23
C PHE A 209 -10.21 -4.29 -4.94
N VAL A 210 -10.15 -5.47 -5.57
CA VAL A 210 -11.30 -6.06 -6.26
C VAL A 210 -12.27 -6.81 -5.34
N ASN A 211 -12.02 -6.78 -4.02
CA ASN A 211 -12.77 -7.57 -3.03
C ASN A 211 -12.88 -9.05 -3.45
N LEU A 212 -11.75 -9.63 -3.87
CA LEU A 212 -11.72 -10.98 -4.43
C LEU A 212 -12.21 -11.98 -3.37
N GLY A 213 -13.36 -12.62 -3.60
CA GLY A 213 -13.91 -13.58 -2.64
C GLY A 213 -14.43 -12.97 -1.32
N GLY A 214 -14.77 -11.67 -1.30
CA GLY A 214 -15.34 -11.01 -0.10
C GLY A 214 -14.31 -10.66 0.97
N ILE A 215 -13.01 -10.65 0.64
CA ILE A 215 -11.93 -10.36 1.59
C ILE A 215 -12.13 -9.00 2.28
N LYS A 216 -12.49 -7.96 1.51
CA LYS A 216 -12.69 -6.60 2.04
C LYS A 216 -13.89 -6.50 2.97
N ASP A 217 -14.87 -7.40 2.83
CA ASP A 217 -16.06 -7.45 3.67
C ASP A 217 -15.82 -8.23 4.97
N ASN A 218 -14.90 -9.19 4.94
CA ASN A 218 -14.68 -10.14 6.04
C ASN A 218 -13.42 -9.87 6.87
N TRP A 219 -12.47 -9.06 6.37
CA TRP A 219 -11.16 -8.85 7.00
C TRP A 219 -10.92 -7.37 7.27
N ASP A 220 -10.21 -7.06 8.37
CA ASP A 220 -9.67 -5.73 8.58
C ASP A 220 -8.50 -5.44 7.61
N GLY A 221 -8.43 -4.20 7.11
CA GLY A 221 -7.45 -3.79 6.12
C GLY A 221 -6.01 -3.85 6.61
N SER A 222 -5.77 -3.57 7.89
CA SER A 222 -4.43 -3.62 8.49
C SER A 222 -3.99 -5.07 8.69
N PHE A 223 -4.90 -5.94 9.15
CA PHE A 223 -4.64 -7.37 9.28
C PHE A 223 -4.33 -8.04 7.93
N TYR A 224 -5.11 -7.71 6.89
CA TYR A 224 -4.87 -8.23 5.54
C TYR A 224 -3.51 -7.77 4.98
N ALA A 225 -3.19 -6.48 5.11
CA ALA A 225 -1.90 -5.95 4.67
C ALA A 225 -0.74 -6.65 5.40
N GLY A 226 -0.83 -6.82 6.73
CA GLY A 226 0.15 -7.57 7.52
C GLY A 226 0.35 -9.00 7.04
N THR A 227 -0.74 -9.67 6.62
CA THR A 227 -0.70 -11.03 6.06
C THR A 227 0.02 -11.09 4.72
N VAL A 228 -0.26 -10.16 3.81
CA VAL A 228 0.39 -10.07 2.49
C VAL A 228 1.90 -9.80 2.64
N PHE A 229 2.28 -8.90 3.53
CA PHE A 229 3.69 -8.65 3.86
C PHE A 229 4.37 -9.87 4.48
N ALA A 230 3.69 -10.60 5.38
CA ALA A 230 4.21 -11.83 5.97
C ALA A 230 4.43 -12.94 4.94
N ILE A 231 3.49 -13.14 4.01
CA ILE A 231 3.62 -14.10 2.91
C ILE A 231 4.79 -13.72 2.00
N THR A 232 4.92 -12.43 1.67
CA THR A 232 6.02 -11.94 0.83
C THR A 232 7.38 -12.11 1.51
N ALA A 233 7.46 -11.85 2.82
CA ALA A 233 8.66 -12.08 3.61
C ALA A 233 9.03 -13.58 3.70
N ALA A 234 8.04 -14.45 3.92
CA ALA A 234 8.24 -15.91 3.95
C ALA A 234 8.71 -16.44 2.60
N ALA A 235 8.11 -15.98 1.50
CA ALA A 235 8.55 -16.31 0.15
C ALA A 235 9.99 -15.84 -0.11
N GLY A 236 10.32 -14.58 0.24
CA GLY A 236 11.67 -14.04 0.08
C GLY A 236 12.72 -14.82 0.88
N PHE A 237 12.38 -15.22 2.11
CA PHE A 237 13.23 -16.06 2.96
C PHE A 237 13.39 -17.47 2.37
N GLY A 238 12.31 -18.09 1.90
CA GLY A 238 12.35 -19.39 1.23
C GLY A 238 13.25 -19.37 0.00
N TYR A 239 13.11 -18.35 -0.85
CA TYR A 239 13.97 -18.16 -2.03
C TYR A 239 15.43 -17.92 -1.65
N ALA A 240 15.70 -17.13 -0.62
CA ALA A 240 17.05 -16.93 -0.11
C ALA A 240 17.70 -18.22 0.39
N GLN A 241 16.96 -19.08 1.09
CA GLN A 241 17.49 -20.32 1.66
C GLN A 241 17.66 -21.43 0.61
N LEU A 242 16.64 -21.65 -0.22
CA LEU A 242 16.68 -22.65 -1.30
C LEU A 242 17.72 -22.28 -2.35
N PHE A 243 17.86 -20.98 -2.66
CA PHE A 243 18.71 -20.51 -3.75
C PHE A 243 20.00 -19.80 -3.33
N LYS A 244 20.31 -19.70 -2.03
CA LYS A 244 21.50 -19.01 -1.49
C LYS A 244 21.75 -17.63 -2.13
N LEU A 245 20.68 -16.92 -2.46
CA LEU A 245 20.72 -15.59 -3.09
C LEU A 245 20.80 -14.52 -1.99
N THR A 246 21.60 -13.47 -2.21
CA THR A 246 21.81 -12.43 -1.19
C THR A 246 20.71 -11.37 -1.26
N GLY A 247 20.31 -10.98 -2.47
CA GLY A 247 19.27 -9.97 -2.70
C GLY A 247 17.91 -10.27 -2.03
N PRO A 248 17.33 -11.47 -2.19
CA PRO A 248 16.03 -11.82 -1.61
C PRO A 248 16.00 -11.78 -0.07
N ARG A 249 17.14 -11.91 0.61
CA ARG A 249 17.21 -11.76 2.08
C ARG A 249 16.90 -10.34 2.52
N PHE A 250 17.44 -9.34 1.82
CA PHE A 250 17.18 -7.94 2.14
C PHE A 250 15.71 -7.58 1.88
N ILE A 251 15.12 -8.11 0.81
CA ILE A 251 13.69 -7.92 0.50
C ILE A 251 12.83 -8.58 1.59
N ALA A 252 13.19 -9.78 2.05
CA ALA A 252 12.48 -10.45 3.13
C ALA A 252 12.53 -9.64 4.44
N LEU A 253 13.70 -9.06 4.78
CA LEU A 253 13.84 -8.19 5.93
C LEU A 253 12.99 -6.92 5.80
N ALA A 254 13.05 -6.25 4.65
CA ALA A 254 12.24 -5.06 4.38
C ALA A 254 10.74 -5.36 4.45
N ALA A 255 10.29 -6.48 3.89
CA ALA A 255 8.89 -6.92 3.94
C ALA A 255 8.44 -7.35 5.35
N ALA A 256 9.35 -7.80 6.21
CA ALA A 256 9.04 -8.19 7.59
C ALA A 256 8.84 -6.97 8.52
N GLN A 257 9.49 -5.84 8.26
CA GLN A 257 9.41 -4.63 9.09
C GLN A 257 7.98 -4.12 9.32
N PRO A 258 7.10 -4.00 8.32
CA PRO A 258 5.74 -3.50 8.52
C PRO A 258 4.78 -4.54 9.11
N VAL A 259 5.15 -5.83 9.19
CA VAL A 259 4.26 -6.92 9.64
C VAL A 259 3.79 -6.70 11.07
N LEU A 260 4.72 -6.48 12.01
CA LEU A 260 4.42 -6.24 13.42
C LEU A 260 3.57 -4.97 13.62
N PRO A 261 3.95 -3.79 13.08
CA PRO A 261 3.13 -2.58 13.18
C PRO A 261 1.70 -2.76 12.64
N LEU A 262 1.55 -3.45 11.51
CA LEU A 262 0.23 -3.65 10.87
C LEU A 262 -0.67 -4.60 11.67
N TYR A 263 -0.10 -5.64 12.31
CA TYR A 263 -0.87 -6.52 13.18
C TYR A 263 -1.22 -5.88 14.54
N PHE A 264 -0.38 -4.98 15.05
CA PHE A 264 -0.55 -4.40 16.39
C PHE A 264 -1.07 -2.96 16.40
N ALA A 265 -1.35 -2.35 15.25
CA ALA A 265 -1.90 -0.99 15.16
C ALA A 265 -3.17 -0.84 16.02
N GLU A 266 -4.05 -1.84 16.04
CA GLU A 266 -5.28 -1.84 16.84
C GLU A 266 -5.03 -2.06 18.35
N SER A 267 -3.96 -2.77 18.72
CA SER A 267 -3.63 -3.07 20.13
C SER A 267 -3.16 -1.85 20.91
N SER A 268 -2.70 -0.80 20.22
CA SER A 268 -2.24 0.46 20.82
C SER A 268 -3.36 1.30 21.46
N ALA A 269 -4.62 0.86 21.42
CA ALA A 269 -5.71 1.43 22.22
C ALA A 269 -5.72 0.93 23.69
N LYS A 270 -4.99 -0.14 24.03
CA LYS A 270 -4.83 -0.64 25.41
C LYS A 270 -3.43 -0.31 25.95
N VAL A 271 -3.20 0.98 26.21
CA VAL A 271 -1.97 1.48 26.85
C VAL A 271 -2.15 1.60 28.37
N ASP A 272 -2.76 0.60 29.01
CA ASP A 272 -2.91 0.57 30.48
C ASP A 272 -1.67 -0.04 31.18
N ILE A 273 -0.67 -0.51 30.42
CA ILE A 273 0.51 -1.20 30.95
C ILE A 273 1.58 -0.21 31.46
N TRP A 274 1.57 1.04 30.99
CA TRP A 274 2.58 2.05 31.39
C TRP A 274 2.30 2.74 32.73
N ALA A 275 1.25 2.35 33.46
CA ALA A 275 0.96 2.88 34.80
C ALA A 275 1.64 2.10 35.95
N LEU A 276 2.49 1.11 35.64
CA LEU A 276 3.12 0.22 36.65
C LEU A 276 4.65 0.32 36.73
N VAL A 277 5.28 1.33 36.11
CA VAL A 277 6.72 1.62 36.25
C VAL A 277 6.91 3.11 36.52
#